data_AF-A0A661T9U3-F1
#
_entry.id   AF-A0A661T9U3-F1
#
_cell.length_a   1.000
_cell.length_b   1.000
_cell.length_c   1.000
_cell.angle_alpha   90.00
_cell.angle_beta   90.00
_cell.angle_gamma   90.00
#
_symmetry.space_group_name_H-M   'P 1'
#
loop_
_entity.id
_entity.type
_entity.pdbx_description
1 polymer ?
#
loop_
_entity_poly.entity_id
_entity_poly.type
_entity_poly.pdbx_seq_one_letter_code
_entity_poly.pdbx_strand_id
1 'polypeptide(L)'
;MTKLEAWRFCLSRTATDVLILLDADAVFVRSADSLELAGLVAERDLAMVEQTRLLQMGWRRLDYWRHYCRTSLTAIDAHAKPPSADRFRFFNSGFMACRRKGLGEFLEWADGVLPRVDFNRAAQRGAALTDQDLVQFWTNNLHPEYASTLDWSWNHCPHWDTGFPRSGARVVHFSNFYRAPTPEVIERMRSAGTGGSNGV
;
A
#
# COMPACT_ATOMS: atom_id res chain seq x y z
N MET A 1 18.41 -3.76 -3.27
CA MET A 1 17.68 -2.53 -2.89
C MET A 1 16.29 -2.94 -2.42
N THR A 2 15.92 -2.60 -1.19
CA THR A 2 14.57 -2.80 -0.65
C THR A 2 13.61 -1.70 -1.12
N LYS A 3 12.30 -1.91 -0.98
CA LYS A 3 11.28 -0.90 -1.34
C LYS A 3 11.45 0.41 -0.53
N LEU A 4 11.79 0.31 0.76
CA LEU A 4 12.07 1.48 1.61
C LEU A 4 13.33 2.23 1.16
N GLU A 5 14.39 1.52 0.76
CA GLU A 5 15.58 2.15 0.19
C GLU A 5 15.27 2.89 -1.12
N ALA A 6 14.42 2.30 -1.97
CA ALA A 6 13.96 2.97 -3.19
C ALA A 6 13.17 4.24 -2.87
N TRP A 7 12.27 4.22 -1.87
CA TRP A 7 11.52 5.41 -1.44
C TRP A 7 12.45 6.52 -0.93
N ARG A 8 13.46 6.19 -0.11
CA ARG A 8 14.50 7.14 0.33
C ARG A 8 15.28 7.71 -0.85
N PHE A 9 15.67 6.85 -1.79
CA PHE A 9 16.37 7.28 -2.99
C PHE A 9 15.51 8.28 -3.79
N CYS A 10 14.23 7.99 -4.01
CA CYS A 10 13.31 8.90 -4.67
C CYS A 10 13.22 10.25 -3.93
N LEU A 11 13.01 10.25 -2.60
CA LEU A 11 12.95 11.47 -1.80
C LEU A 11 14.22 12.32 -1.91
N SER A 12 15.40 11.71 -1.87
CA SER A 12 16.67 12.45 -1.98
C SER A 12 16.93 13.04 -3.37
N ARG A 13 16.24 12.55 -4.41
CA ARG A 13 16.45 12.93 -5.81
C ARG A 13 15.39 13.87 -6.37
N THR A 14 14.31 14.12 -5.65
CA THR A 14 13.23 15.01 -6.09
C THR A 14 12.95 16.11 -5.08
N ALA A 15 12.50 17.26 -5.55
CA ALA A 15 12.00 18.36 -4.73
C ALA A 15 10.46 18.47 -4.76
N THR A 16 9.76 17.58 -5.49
CA THR A 16 8.30 17.59 -5.54
C THR A 16 7.71 17.37 -4.14
N ASP A 17 6.62 18.07 -3.85
CA ASP A 17 5.87 17.88 -2.60
C ASP A 17 5.02 16.60 -2.66
N VAL A 18 4.43 16.28 -3.82
CA VAL A 18 3.59 15.10 -3.99
C VAL A 18 4.38 14.00 -4.69
N LEU A 19 4.45 12.83 -4.07
CA LEU A 19 5.04 11.62 -4.62
C LEU A 19 3.98 10.55 -4.81
N ILE A 20 4.07 9.83 -5.93
CA ILE A 20 3.29 8.62 -6.19
C ILE A 20 4.21 7.42 -6.11
N LEU A 21 3.93 6.52 -5.18
CA LEU A 21 4.62 5.26 -5.00
C LEU A 21 3.76 4.17 -5.63
N LEU A 22 4.31 3.52 -6.65
CA LEU A 22 3.62 2.49 -7.43
C LEU A 22 4.46 1.22 -7.40
N ASP A 23 3.83 0.09 -7.09
CA ASP A 23 4.51 -1.21 -7.22
C ASP A 23 4.86 -1.49 -8.68
N ALA A 24 5.94 -2.25 -8.89
CA ALA A 24 6.43 -2.56 -10.23
C ALA A 24 5.42 -3.36 -11.07
N ASP A 25 4.46 -4.04 -10.43
CA ASP A 25 3.35 -4.76 -11.05
C ASP A 25 2.01 -4.00 -10.95
N ALA A 26 2.05 -2.69 -10.75
CA ALA A 26 0.90 -1.82 -10.85
C ALA A 26 1.04 -0.84 -12.03
N VAL A 27 -0.07 -0.57 -12.72
CA VAL A 27 -0.09 0.19 -13.98
C VAL A 27 -1.24 1.19 -13.96
N PHE A 28 -0.96 2.44 -14.34
CA PHE A 28 -2.01 3.39 -14.69
C PHE A 28 -2.70 2.96 -15.98
N VAL A 29 -4.00 2.70 -15.91
CA VAL A 29 -4.85 2.36 -17.06
C VAL A 29 -5.71 3.53 -17.52
N ARG A 30 -5.69 4.63 -16.75
CA ARG A 30 -6.27 5.92 -17.10
C ARG A 30 -5.27 7.02 -16.72
N SER A 31 -5.19 8.06 -17.55
CA SER A 31 -4.41 9.24 -17.21
C SER A 31 -4.95 9.90 -15.94
N ALA A 32 -4.03 10.42 -15.14
CA ALA A 32 -4.31 11.30 -14.01
C ALA A 32 -3.37 12.50 -14.13
N ASP A 33 -3.93 13.70 -14.09
CA ASP A 33 -3.13 14.91 -14.13
C ASP A 33 -2.55 15.24 -12.74
N SER A 34 -1.65 16.23 -12.70
CA SER A 34 -0.98 16.61 -11.46
C SER A 34 -1.94 17.21 -10.42
N LEU A 35 -3.01 17.89 -10.83
CA LEU A 35 -3.99 18.47 -9.92
C LEU A 35 -4.81 17.38 -9.24
N GLU A 36 -5.23 16.37 -10.00
CA GLU A 36 -5.90 15.19 -9.49
C GLU A 36 -5.02 14.44 -8.48
N LEU A 37 -3.77 14.18 -8.83
CA LEU A 37 -2.82 13.48 -7.94
C LEU A 37 -2.53 14.28 -6.66
N ALA A 38 -2.41 15.60 -6.76
CA ALA A 38 -2.26 16.47 -5.59
C ALA A 38 -3.52 16.48 -4.70
N GLY A 39 -4.70 16.39 -5.32
CA GLY A 39 -5.98 16.29 -4.62
C GLY A 39 -6.08 15.08 -3.69
N LEU A 40 -5.42 13.96 -4.03
CA LEU A 40 -5.42 12.75 -3.19
C LEU A 40 -4.83 12.96 -1.80
N VAL A 41 -3.89 13.91 -1.67
CA VAL A 41 -3.18 14.22 -0.42
C VAL A 41 -3.44 15.67 0.03
N ALA A 42 -4.58 16.25 -0.37
CA ALA A 42 -4.92 17.63 -0.02
C ALA A 42 -5.10 17.80 1.50
N GLU A 43 -5.79 16.86 2.13
CA GLU A 43 -6.14 16.93 3.56
C GLU A 43 -5.15 16.22 4.48
N ARG A 44 -4.47 15.19 3.97
CA ARG A 44 -3.66 14.23 4.74
C ARG A 44 -2.38 13.93 3.99
N ASP A 45 -1.34 13.56 4.72
CA ASP A 45 -0.01 13.38 4.14
C ASP A 45 0.15 12.04 3.40
N LEU A 46 -0.70 11.06 3.66
CA LEU A 46 -0.73 9.77 2.95
C LEU A 46 -2.16 9.47 2.48
N ALA A 47 -2.27 8.83 1.31
CA ALA A 47 -3.53 8.38 0.76
C ALA A 47 -3.37 6.99 0.11
N MET A 48 -4.20 6.04 0.54
CA MET A 48 -4.11 4.63 0.15
C MET A 48 -5.49 3.98 0.07
N VAL A 49 -5.59 2.90 -0.71
CA VAL A 49 -6.82 2.09 -0.77
C VAL A 49 -6.84 1.09 0.40
N GLU A 50 -7.97 1.04 1.10
CA GLU A 50 -8.24 0.00 2.11
C GLU A 50 -8.63 -1.31 1.45
N GLN A 51 -7.94 -2.39 1.78
CA GLN A 51 -8.37 -3.75 1.45
C GLN A 51 -9.39 -4.22 2.48
N THR A 52 -10.63 -4.38 2.05
CA THR A 52 -11.74 -4.80 2.91
C THR A 52 -12.01 -6.30 2.85
N ARG A 53 -11.43 -7.00 1.87
CA ARG A 53 -11.59 -8.44 1.65
C ARG A 53 -10.39 -9.08 0.95
N LEU A 54 -10.20 -10.38 1.15
CA LEU A 54 -9.31 -11.23 0.33
C LEU A 54 -10.14 -12.39 -0.20
N LEU A 55 -10.43 -12.38 -1.50
CA LEU A 55 -11.42 -13.28 -2.11
C LEU A 55 -11.02 -14.75 -1.97
N GLN A 56 -9.75 -15.08 -2.26
CA GLN A 56 -9.26 -16.46 -2.22
C GLN A 56 -9.33 -17.09 -0.82
N MET A 57 -9.16 -16.28 0.23
CA MET A 57 -9.19 -16.74 1.62
C MET A 57 -10.53 -16.50 2.30
N GLY A 58 -11.49 -15.87 1.62
CA GLY A 58 -12.76 -15.44 2.22
C GLY A 58 -12.61 -14.41 3.34
N TRP A 59 -11.45 -13.76 3.46
CA TRP A 59 -11.22 -12.81 4.55
C TRP A 59 -12.07 -11.57 4.38
N ARG A 60 -12.46 -11.02 5.52
CA ARG A 60 -13.06 -9.71 5.64
C ARG A 60 -12.18 -8.83 6.52
N ARG A 61 -12.57 -7.57 6.64
CA ARG A 61 -11.86 -6.57 7.45
C ARG A 61 -11.50 -7.03 8.87
N LEU A 62 -12.40 -7.73 9.56
CA LEU A 62 -12.11 -8.25 10.91
C LEU A 62 -10.96 -9.28 10.91
N ASP A 63 -10.84 -10.07 9.84
CA ASP A 63 -9.78 -11.06 9.70
C ASP A 63 -8.43 -10.39 9.45
N TYR A 64 -8.41 -9.30 8.67
CA TYR A 64 -7.22 -8.45 8.55
C TYR A 64 -6.79 -7.85 9.89
N TRP A 65 -7.73 -7.33 10.69
CA TRP A 65 -7.42 -6.81 12.02
C TRP A 65 -6.85 -7.90 12.94
N ARG A 66 -7.45 -9.09 12.94
CA ARG A 66 -6.96 -10.25 13.71
C ARG A 66 -5.56 -10.68 13.25
N HIS A 67 -5.34 -10.70 11.94
CA HIS A 67 -4.03 -11.00 11.36
C HIS A 67 -3.00 -9.98 11.84
N TYR A 68 -3.23 -8.70 11.61
CA TYR A 68 -2.38 -7.58 12.05
C TYR A 68 -2.02 -7.66 13.53
N CYS A 69 -3.01 -7.86 14.41
CA CYS A 69 -2.77 -7.99 15.84
C CYS A 69 -1.89 -9.19 16.19
N ARG A 70 -2.07 -10.31 15.48
CA ARG A 70 -1.31 -11.54 15.73
C ARG A 70 0.09 -11.47 15.13
N THR A 71 0.31 -10.72 14.06
CA THR A 71 1.58 -10.72 13.31
C THR A 71 2.27 -9.37 13.49
N SER A 72 1.98 -8.42 12.61
CA SER A 72 2.68 -7.15 12.42
C SER A 72 2.78 -6.33 13.70
N LEU A 73 1.67 -6.18 14.44
CA LEU A 73 1.66 -5.47 15.72
C LEU A 73 2.69 -6.07 16.68
N THR A 74 2.58 -7.36 16.97
CA THR A 74 3.42 -8.02 17.99
C THR A 74 4.89 -8.18 17.62
N ALA A 75 5.19 -8.12 16.32
CA ALA A 75 6.55 -8.21 15.80
C ALA A 75 7.23 -6.84 15.71
N ILE A 76 6.46 -5.78 15.46
CA ILE A 76 6.97 -4.39 15.44
C ILE A 76 7.09 -3.84 16.86
N ASP A 77 6.04 -4.01 17.68
CA ASP A 77 6.02 -3.61 19.09
C ASP A 77 5.07 -4.53 19.89
N ALA A 78 5.66 -5.44 20.68
CA ALA A 78 4.93 -6.40 21.49
C ALA A 78 4.10 -5.77 22.62
N HIS A 79 4.36 -4.50 22.96
CA HIS A 79 3.66 -3.77 24.02
C HIS A 79 2.63 -2.77 23.47
N ALA A 80 2.59 -2.55 22.15
CA ALA A 80 1.62 -1.69 21.52
C ALA A 80 0.19 -2.23 21.71
N LYS A 81 -0.74 -1.33 22.03
CA LYS A 81 -2.16 -1.65 22.06
C LYS A 81 -2.71 -1.65 20.63
N PRO A 82 -3.49 -2.66 20.22
CA PRO A 82 -4.12 -2.62 18.92
C PRO A 82 -5.14 -1.47 18.85
N PRO A 83 -5.32 -0.83 17.68
CA PRO A 83 -6.48 0.01 17.45
C PRO A 83 -7.76 -0.82 17.56
N SER A 84 -8.89 -0.15 17.81
CA SER A 84 -10.18 -0.82 17.75
C SER A 84 -10.49 -1.29 16.33
N ALA A 85 -11.18 -2.43 16.19
CA ALA A 85 -11.41 -3.06 14.89
C ALA A 85 -12.19 -2.17 13.90
N ASP A 86 -13.09 -1.32 14.41
CA ASP A 86 -13.87 -0.33 13.64
C ASP A 86 -13.02 0.85 13.15
N ARG A 87 -11.89 1.12 13.81
CA ARG A 87 -10.94 2.18 13.42
C ARG A 87 -9.80 1.64 12.56
N PHE A 88 -9.44 0.37 12.70
CA PHE A 88 -8.38 -0.25 11.91
C PHE A 88 -8.67 -0.23 10.40
N ARG A 89 -7.66 0.12 9.60
CA ARG A 89 -7.67 0.10 8.14
C ARG A 89 -6.48 -0.73 7.63
N PHE A 90 -6.77 -1.74 6.82
CA PHE A 90 -5.72 -2.53 6.17
C PHE A 90 -5.39 -1.90 4.82
N PHE A 91 -4.48 -0.94 4.81
CA PHE A 91 -4.06 -0.25 3.59
C PHE A 91 -3.14 -1.12 2.74
N ASN A 92 -3.32 -1.07 1.41
CA ASN A 92 -2.40 -1.69 0.46
C ASN A 92 -1.36 -0.70 -0.05
N SER A 93 -0.09 -1.10 -0.08
CA SER A 93 1.03 -0.26 -0.51
C SER A 93 1.40 -0.40 -1.99
N GLY A 94 0.56 -1.05 -2.81
CA GLY A 94 0.76 -1.15 -4.27
C GLY A 94 0.52 0.15 -5.02
N PHE A 95 -0.30 1.03 -4.44
CA PHE A 95 -0.41 2.43 -4.82
C PHE A 95 -0.50 3.26 -3.54
N MET A 96 0.38 4.26 -3.42
CA MET A 96 0.31 5.27 -2.37
C MET A 96 0.55 6.65 -2.99
N ALA A 97 -0.32 7.60 -2.69
CA ALA A 97 0.01 9.01 -2.86
C ALA A 97 0.47 9.54 -1.50
N CYS A 98 1.55 10.31 -1.49
CA CYS A 98 2.08 10.88 -0.26
C CYS A 98 2.66 12.27 -0.47
N ARG A 99 2.54 13.10 0.56
CA ARG A 99 3.36 14.29 0.72
C ARG A 99 4.77 13.90 1.10
N ARG A 100 5.73 14.69 0.61
CA ARG A 100 7.16 14.57 0.91
C ARG A 100 7.41 14.52 2.40
N LYS A 101 6.76 15.42 3.16
CA LYS A 101 6.86 15.50 4.61
C LYS A 101 6.44 14.18 5.26
N GLY A 102 5.22 13.71 5.01
CA GLY A 102 4.72 12.48 5.63
C GLY A 102 5.51 11.23 5.26
N LEU A 103 5.96 11.11 4.00
CA LEU A 103 6.85 10.00 3.61
C LEU A 103 8.21 10.08 4.32
N GLY A 104 8.75 11.28 4.50
CA GLY A 104 9.99 11.51 5.24
C GLY A 104 9.88 11.09 6.71
N GLU A 105 8.83 11.56 7.40
CA GLU A 105 8.56 11.21 8.81
C GLU A 105 8.35 9.70 8.99
N PHE A 106 7.60 9.07 8.07
CA PHE A 106 7.44 7.61 8.07
C PHE A 106 8.80 6.89 7.91
N LEU A 107 9.64 7.31 6.97
CA LEU A 107 10.91 6.65 6.70
C LEU A 107 11.92 6.82 7.84
N GLU A 108 11.95 7.99 8.47
CA GLU A 108 12.75 8.25 9.67
C GLU A 108 12.31 7.34 10.83
N TRP A 109 11.01 7.25 11.07
CA TRP A 109 10.46 6.30 12.05
C TRP A 109 10.82 4.86 11.70
N ALA A 110 10.69 4.47 10.43
CA ALA A 110 10.99 3.12 9.96
C ALA A 110 12.47 2.76 10.22
N ASP A 111 13.39 3.69 9.99
CA ASP A 111 14.82 3.49 10.31
C ASP A 111 15.06 3.26 11.80
N GLY A 112 14.34 3.98 12.66
CA GLY A 112 14.40 3.78 14.10
C GLY A 112 13.80 2.44 14.55
N VAL A 113 12.78 1.90 13.87
CA VAL A 113 12.08 0.68 14.31
C VAL A 113 12.66 -0.60 13.75
N LEU A 114 13.15 -0.60 12.50
CA LEU A 114 13.62 -1.78 11.79
C LEU A 114 14.63 -2.64 12.57
N PRO A 115 15.64 -2.07 13.26
CA PRO A 115 16.60 -2.86 14.04
C PRO A 115 15.97 -3.62 15.23
N ARG A 116 14.75 -3.24 15.63
CA ARG A 116 14.04 -3.78 16.80
C ARG A 116 12.89 -4.72 16.40
N VAL A 117 12.57 -4.82 15.11
CA VAL A 117 11.50 -5.68 14.61
C VAL A 117 11.89 -7.16 14.77
N ASP A 118 11.01 -7.94 15.40
CA ASP A 118 11.17 -9.39 15.57
C ASP A 118 10.63 -10.13 14.34
N PHE A 119 11.42 -10.14 13.25
CA PHE A 119 11.08 -10.86 12.01
C PHE A 119 10.90 -12.36 12.22
N ASN A 120 11.61 -12.96 13.18
CA ASN A 120 11.50 -14.38 13.50
C ASN A 120 10.12 -14.71 14.08
N ARG A 121 9.62 -13.87 15.00
CA ARG A 121 8.27 -14.02 15.55
C ARG A 121 7.19 -13.90 14.49
N ALA A 122 7.33 -12.98 13.54
CA ALA A 122 6.39 -12.89 12.42
C ALA A 122 6.40 -14.19 11.59
N ALA A 123 7.59 -14.69 11.24
CA ALA A 123 7.76 -15.92 10.46
C ALA A 123 7.19 -17.16 11.18
N GLN A 124 7.42 -17.30 12.49
CA GLN A 124 6.84 -18.37 13.31
C GLN A 124 5.30 -18.35 13.32
N ARG A 125 4.70 -17.19 13.04
CA ARG A 125 3.24 -17.02 12.92
C ARG A 125 2.76 -17.10 11.47
N GLY A 126 3.62 -17.55 10.56
CA GLY A 126 3.29 -17.77 9.16
C GLY A 126 3.17 -16.48 8.34
N ALA A 127 3.82 -15.39 8.76
CA ALA A 127 3.78 -14.11 8.07
C ALA A 127 5.19 -13.59 7.75
N ALA A 128 5.35 -13.06 6.54
CA ALA A 128 6.50 -12.22 6.20
C ALA A 128 6.09 -10.77 6.42
N LEU A 129 6.87 -10.01 7.18
CA LEU A 129 6.65 -8.56 7.31
C LEU A 129 7.16 -7.86 6.06
N THR A 130 6.35 -6.92 5.59
CA THR A 130 6.56 -6.14 4.38
C THR A 130 6.56 -4.65 4.70
N ASP A 131 6.87 -3.82 3.70
CA ASP A 131 6.65 -2.36 3.77
C ASP A 131 5.20 -2.02 4.15
N GLN A 132 4.24 -2.80 3.65
CA GLN A 132 2.83 -2.62 3.96
C GLN A 132 2.55 -2.75 5.46
N ASP A 133 3.19 -3.70 6.14
CA ASP A 133 3.02 -3.93 7.58
C ASP A 133 3.54 -2.75 8.42
N LEU A 134 4.67 -2.16 8.00
CA LEU A 134 5.23 -0.98 8.65
C LEU A 134 4.34 0.25 8.45
N VAL A 135 3.85 0.47 7.22
CA VAL A 135 2.90 1.55 6.92
C VAL A 135 1.60 1.36 7.70
N GLN A 136 1.09 0.12 7.80
CA GLN A 136 -0.10 -0.18 8.59
C GLN A 136 0.11 0.13 10.06
N PHE A 137 1.23 -0.28 10.66
CA PHE A 137 1.52 0.05 12.05
C PHE A 137 1.58 1.57 12.26
N TRP A 138 2.34 2.27 11.42
CA TRP A 138 2.52 3.71 11.55
C TRP A 138 1.18 4.45 11.41
N THR A 139 0.39 4.14 10.38
CA THR A 139 -0.90 4.79 10.11
C THR A 139 -2.04 4.33 11.01
N ASN A 140 -1.96 3.20 11.71
CA ASN A 140 -3.04 2.77 12.60
C ASN A 140 -2.74 3.03 14.07
N ASN A 141 -1.47 3.01 14.48
CA ASN A 141 -1.08 3.03 15.89
C ASN A 141 -0.41 4.34 16.31
N LEU A 142 0.32 4.98 15.41
CA LEU A 142 1.10 6.18 15.74
C LEU A 142 0.44 7.45 15.21
N HIS A 143 0.01 7.41 13.95
CA HIS A 143 -0.44 8.58 13.20
C HIS A 143 -1.72 8.29 12.37
N PRO A 144 -2.84 7.89 13.01
CA PRO A 144 -4.11 7.67 12.30
C PRO A 144 -4.64 8.90 11.55
N GLU A 145 -4.25 10.09 11.99
CA GLU A 145 -4.58 11.36 11.36
C GLU A 145 -3.72 11.69 10.13
N TYR A 146 -2.76 10.85 9.74
CA TYR A 146 -1.90 11.09 8.59
C TYR A 146 -2.38 10.40 7.31
N ALA A 147 -3.27 9.41 7.41
CA ALA A 147 -3.72 8.63 6.26
C ALA A 147 -5.19 8.90 5.91
N SER A 148 -5.45 9.09 4.63
CA SER A 148 -6.79 9.08 4.04
C SER A 148 -7.05 7.77 3.28
N THR A 149 -8.32 7.38 3.22
CA THR A 149 -8.75 6.21 2.44
C THR A 149 -9.19 6.66 1.06
N LEU A 150 -8.50 6.16 0.03
CA LEU A 150 -8.87 6.33 -1.37
C LEU A 150 -9.94 5.33 -1.77
N ASP A 151 -10.69 5.68 -2.82
CA ASP A 151 -11.61 4.74 -3.45
C ASP A 151 -10.85 3.62 -4.18
N TRP A 152 -11.55 2.50 -4.41
CA TRP A 152 -11.00 1.28 -5.00
C TRP A 152 -10.30 1.48 -6.36
N SER A 153 -10.64 2.52 -7.12
CA SER A 153 -10.12 2.73 -8.48
C SER A 153 -8.61 2.99 -8.51
N TRP A 154 -8.03 3.46 -7.41
CA TRP A 154 -6.61 3.77 -7.31
C TRP A 154 -5.72 2.56 -7.00
N ASN A 155 -6.27 1.37 -6.77
CA ASN A 155 -5.49 0.16 -6.50
C ASN A 155 -6.32 -1.12 -6.73
N HIS A 156 -6.84 -1.27 -7.95
CA HIS A 156 -7.75 -2.35 -8.28
C HIS A 156 -7.01 -3.67 -8.53
N CYS A 157 -7.40 -4.77 -7.89
CA CYS A 157 -6.66 -6.04 -7.96
C CYS A 157 -7.60 -7.27 -7.90
N PRO A 158 -7.32 -8.37 -8.62
CA PRO A 158 -8.21 -9.54 -8.63
C PRO A 158 -8.25 -10.29 -7.28
N HIS A 159 -7.28 -10.08 -6.38
CA HIS A 159 -7.26 -10.78 -5.10
C HIS A 159 -8.25 -10.21 -4.09
N TRP A 160 -8.53 -8.91 -4.16
CA TRP A 160 -9.45 -8.22 -3.24
C TRP A 160 -10.64 -7.56 -3.92
N ASP A 161 -10.68 -7.50 -5.25
CA ASP A 161 -11.80 -6.94 -6.01
C ASP A 161 -12.44 -7.93 -6.98
N THR A 162 -13.76 -7.82 -7.10
CA THR A 162 -14.58 -8.56 -8.06
C THR A 162 -14.65 -7.83 -9.40
N GLY A 163 -14.71 -8.59 -10.49
CA GLY A 163 -14.91 -8.05 -11.84
C GLY A 163 -13.66 -7.39 -12.41
N PHE A 164 -12.51 -8.08 -12.35
CA PHE A 164 -11.22 -7.53 -12.71
C PHE A 164 -10.90 -7.64 -14.23
N PRO A 165 -10.40 -6.57 -14.88
CA PRO A 165 -10.41 -5.19 -14.42
C PRO A 165 -11.81 -4.57 -14.51
N ARG A 166 -12.21 -3.82 -13.49
CA ARG A 166 -13.51 -3.13 -13.44
C ARG A 166 -13.43 -1.79 -14.18
N SER A 167 -14.47 -1.47 -14.96
CA SER A 167 -14.61 -0.14 -15.56
C SER A 167 -14.55 0.96 -14.50
N GLY A 168 -13.75 1.98 -14.75
CA GLY A 168 -13.47 3.08 -13.83
C GLY A 168 -12.19 2.91 -13.00
N ALA A 169 -11.48 1.77 -13.11
CA ALA A 169 -10.15 1.65 -12.52
C ALA A 169 -9.21 2.72 -13.10
N ARG A 170 -8.39 3.32 -12.24
CA ARG A 170 -7.32 4.27 -12.59
C ARG A 170 -5.97 3.57 -12.58
N VAL A 171 -5.75 2.76 -11.56
CA VAL A 171 -4.59 1.91 -11.41
C VAL A 171 -5.04 0.47 -11.25
N VAL A 172 -4.42 -0.40 -12.04
CA VAL A 172 -4.60 -1.85 -11.97
C VAL A 172 -3.33 -2.45 -11.38
N HIS A 173 -3.48 -3.20 -10.29
CA HIS A 173 -2.40 -3.83 -9.54
C HIS A 173 -2.46 -5.36 -9.72
N PHE A 174 -1.43 -5.91 -10.34
CA PHE A 174 -1.27 -7.33 -10.63
C PHE A 174 -0.51 -8.06 -9.53
N SER A 175 -0.87 -7.78 -8.26
CA SER A 175 -0.12 -8.23 -7.09
C SER A 175 0.24 -9.72 -7.14
N ASN A 176 1.52 -10.01 -6.88
CA ASN A 176 2.05 -11.37 -6.84
C ASN A 176 2.44 -11.84 -5.44
N PHE A 177 1.87 -11.23 -4.39
CA PHE A 177 2.21 -11.50 -2.98
C PHE A 177 3.73 -11.53 -2.79
N TYR A 178 4.40 -10.37 -2.88
CA TYR A 178 5.86 -10.19 -2.75
C TYR A 178 6.76 -10.96 -3.75
N ARG A 179 6.21 -11.73 -4.69
CA ARG A 179 6.99 -12.42 -5.73
C ARG A 179 7.22 -11.53 -6.94
N ALA A 180 8.27 -11.84 -7.70
CA ALA A 180 8.50 -11.18 -8.98
C ALA A 180 7.35 -11.47 -9.98
N PRO A 181 7.02 -10.52 -10.87
CA PRO A 181 6.01 -10.73 -11.91
C PRO A 181 6.40 -11.85 -12.86
N THR A 182 5.43 -12.70 -13.22
CA THR A 182 5.63 -13.73 -14.26
C THR A 182 5.58 -13.10 -15.65
N PRO A 183 6.11 -13.77 -16.71
CA PRO A 183 5.95 -13.30 -18.09
C PRO A 183 4.49 -13.05 -18.49
N GLU A 184 3.56 -13.86 -17.99
CA GLU A 184 2.12 -13.67 -18.20
C GLU A 184 1.61 -12.38 -17.54
N VAL A 185 2.03 -12.08 -16.30
CA VAL A 185 1.67 -10.83 -15.63
C VAL A 185 2.22 -9.63 -16.40
N ILE A 186 3.46 -9.71 -16.89
CA ILE A 186 4.06 -8.65 -17.71
C ILE A 186 3.25 -8.39 -18.98
N GLU A 187 2.77 -9.44 -19.65
CA GLU A 187 1.92 -9.28 -20.85
C GLU A 187 0.57 -8.64 -20.52
N ARG A 188 -0.04 -9.04 -19.40
CA ARG A 188 -1.29 -8.44 -18.91
C ARG A 188 -1.10 -6.97 -18.55
N MET A 189 0.02 -6.60 -17.93
CA MET A 189 0.38 -5.22 -17.63
C MET A 189 0.52 -4.40 -18.91
N ARG A 190 1.23 -4.94 -19.93
CA ARG A 190 1.39 -4.26 -21.22
C ARG A 190 0.04 -4.01 -21.88
N SER A 191 -0.82 -5.02 -21.93
CA SER A 191 -2.16 -4.93 -22.51
C SER A 191 -3.06 -3.94 -21.77
N ALA A 192 -2.94 -3.85 -20.44
CA ALA A 192 -3.70 -2.91 -19.62
C ALA A 192 -3.26 -1.46 -19.85
N GLY A 193 -1.95 -1.20 -20.01
CA GLY A 193 -1.42 0.13 -20.26
C GLY A 193 -1.71 0.69 -21.66
N THR A 194 -1.87 -0.17 -22.68
CA THR A 194 -2.15 0.25 -24.06
C THR A 194 -3.64 0.49 -24.34
N GLY A 195 -4.54 -0.07 -23.52
CA GLY A 195 -5.99 0.08 -23.68
C GLY A 195 -6.54 1.48 -23.41
N GLY A 196 -5.76 2.36 -22.77
CA GLY A 196 -6.15 3.75 -22.46
C GLY A 196 -5.95 4.76 -23.59
N SER A 197 -5.35 4.37 -24.71
CA SER A 197 -4.96 5.29 -25.80
C SER A 197 -6.02 5.48 -26.91
N ASN A 198 -7.17 4.80 -26.83
CA ASN A 198 -8.20 4.82 -27.89
C ASN A 198 -9.49 5.57 -27.49
N GLY A 199 -9.38 6.75 -26.89
CA GLY A 199 -10.58 7.54 -26.63
C GLY A 199 -10.35 8.90 -25.99
N VAL A 200 -9.73 9.83 -26.74
CA VAL A 200 -10.25 11.19 -27.02
C VAL A 200 -9.67 11.61 -28.38
#